data_AF-A0A7C4IRQ4-F1
#
_entry.id   AF-A0A7C4IRQ4-F1
#
_cell.length_a   1.000
_cell.length_b   1.000
_cell.length_c   1.000
_cell.angle_alpha   90.00
_cell.angle_beta   90.00
_cell.angle_gamma   90.00
#
_symmetry.space_group_name_H-M   'P 1'
#
loop_
_entity.id
_entity.type
_entity.pdbx_description
1 polymer ?
#
loop_
_entity_poly.entity_id
_entity_poly.type
_entity_poly.pdbx_seq_one_letter_code
_entity_poly.pdbx_strand_id
1 'polypeptide(L)'
;MAEKILIRVGHSPDPDDAFMFFALAANRIDTGPYRFVHELCDIETLNQRALTGELELTAVSIHAYAYLTDKYVLCRCGASMGDRYGPMVVTRSGEAVDLKTASIAVPGRMT
;
A
#
# COMPACT_ATOMS: atom_id res chain seq x y z
N MET A 1 -2.09 -32.79 9.44
CA MET A 1 -1.31 -31.71 8.79
C MET A 1 -1.14 -30.62 9.83
N ALA A 2 0.05 -30.02 9.98
CA ALA A 2 0.23 -28.89 10.87
C ALA A 2 -0.64 -27.70 10.39
N GLU A 3 -1.27 -27.00 11.32
CA GLU A 3 -2.04 -25.80 11.02
C GLU A 3 -1.12 -24.70 10.49
N LYS A 4 -1.50 -24.07 9.37
CA LYS A 4 -0.72 -22.97 8.78
C LYS A 4 -0.94 -21.68 9.58
N ILE A 5 0.11 -20.88 9.73
CA ILE A 5 0.05 -19.55 10.36
C ILE A 5 -0.68 -18.60 9.41
N LEU A 6 -1.79 -18.03 9.87
CA LEU A 6 -2.56 -17.05 9.10
C LEU A 6 -1.84 -15.70 9.06
N ILE A 7 -1.71 -15.13 7.86
CA ILE A 7 -1.22 -13.77 7.61
C ILE A 7 -2.30 -13.03 6.82
N ARG A 8 -2.86 -11.97 7.38
CA ARG A 8 -3.72 -11.05 6.63
C ARG A 8 -2.84 -10.05 5.90
N VAL A 9 -2.96 -10.01 4.57
CA VAL A 9 -2.19 -9.13 3.70
C VAL A 9 -3.10 -8.04 3.13
N GLY A 10 -2.91 -6.81 3.60
CA GLY A 10 -3.56 -5.62 3.06
C GLY A 10 -2.80 -5.10 1.83
N HIS A 11 -3.49 -4.91 0.71
CA HIS A 11 -2.94 -4.23 -0.45
C HIS A 11 -4.06 -3.55 -1.25
N SER A 12 -3.71 -2.65 -2.15
CA SER A 12 -4.71 -1.95 -2.94
C SER A 12 -5.32 -2.85 -4.01
N PRO A 13 -6.51 -2.51 -4.53
CA PRO A 13 -7.08 -3.15 -5.70
C PRO A 13 -6.46 -2.64 -7.01
N ASP A 14 -5.35 -1.91 -6.96
CA ASP A 14 -4.71 -1.33 -8.15
C ASP A 14 -4.01 -2.40 -9.00
N PRO A 15 -3.85 -2.18 -10.33
CA PRO A 15 -3.29 -3.18 -11.23
C PRO A 15 -1.86 -3.63 -10.89
N ASP A 16 -1.03 -2.74 -10.35
CA ASP A 16 0.35 -3.03 -9.96
C ASP A 16 0.41 -3.93 -8.72
N ASP A 17 -0.42 -3.66 -7.71
CA ASP A 17 -0.57 -4.54 -6.53
C ASP A 17 -1.18 -5.89 -6.93
N ALA A 18 -2.19 -5.89 -7.81
CA ALA A 18 -2.77 -7.12 -8.33
C ALA A 18 -1.72 -7.99 -9.06
N PHE A 19 -0.86 -7.37 -9.86
CA PHE A 19 0.26 -8.05 -10.51
C PHE A 19 1.26 -8.60 -9.50
N MET A 20 1.67 -7.78 -8.54
CA MET A 20 2.66 -8.12 -7.52
C MET A 20 2.22 -9.30 -6.65
N PHE A 21 0.96 -9.32 -6.22
CA PHE A 21 0.41 -10.33 -5.31
C PHE A 21 -0.25 -11.53 -6.02
N PHE A 22 -0.37 -11.52 -7.35
CA PHE A 22 -1.09 -12.56 -8.11
C PHE A 22 -0.65 -13.98 -7.74
N ALA A 23 0.66 -14.26 -7.73
CA ALA A 23 1.17 -15.59 -7.47
C ALA A 23 0.84 -16.08 -6.04
N LEU A 24 0.78 -15.15 -5.08
CA LEU A 24 0.39 -15.42 -3.70
C LEU A 24 -1.11 -15.71 -3.60
N ALA A 25 -1.94 -14.83 -4.16
CA ALA A 25 -3.40 -14.95 -4.15
C ALA A 25 -3.89 -16.20 -4.89
N ALA A 26 -3.24 -16.57 -6.00
CA ALA A 26 -3.58 -17.72 -6.82
C ALA A 26 -2.90 -19.03 -6.37
N ASN A 27 -2.23 -19.05 -5.21
CA ASN A 27 -1.52 -20.22 -4.66
C ASN A 27 -0.52 -20.84 -5.67
N ARG A 28 0.23 -20.00 -6.39
CA ARG A 28 1.19 -20.40 -7.43
C ARG A 28 2.63 -20.53 -6.91
N ILE A 29 2.86 -20.19 -5.65
CA ILE A 29 4.17 -20.30 -4.98
C ILE A 29 4.01 -21.04 -3.65
N ASP A 30 5.07 -21.74 -3.23
CA ASP A 30 5.11 -22.36 -1.91
C ASP A 30 5.28 -21.28 -0.83
N THR A 31 4.31 -21.20 0.07
CA THR A 31 4.28 -20.26 1.20
C THR A 31 4.80 -20.90 2.50
N GLY A 32 5.30 -22.14 2.44
CA GLY A 32 5.78 -22.89 3.58
C GLY A 32 4.71 -22.98 4.69
N PRO A 33 5.03 -22.49 5.92
CA PRO A 33 4.11 -22.58 7.05
C PRO A 33 2.97 -21.55 7.00
N TYR A 34 2.97 -20.61 6.06
CA TYR A 34 2.04 -19.48 6.06
C TYR A 34 0.84 -19.72 5.15
N ARG A 35 -0.32 -19.19 5.56
CA ARG A 35 -1.53 -19.05 4.74
C ARG A 35 -1.87 -17.56 4.65
N PHE A 36 -2.02 -17.05 3.44
CA PHE A 36 -2.35 -15.65 3.21
C PHE A 36 -3.84 -15.47 2.96
N VAL A 37 -4.43 -14.45 3.57
CA VAL A 37 -5.77 -13.95 3.29
C VAL A 37 -5.65 -12.50 2.87
N HIS A 38 -6.16 -12.18 1.69
CA HIS A 38 -5.99 -10.87 1.07
C HIS A 38 -7.13 -9.92 1.48
N GLU A 39 -6.78 -8.72 1.88
CA GLU A 39 -7.71 -7.64 2.17
C GLU A 39 -7.46 -6.46 1.22
N LEU A 40 -8.41 -6.24 0.31
CA LEU A 40 -8.32 -5.17 -0.68
C LEU A 40 -8.91 -3.88 -0.10
N CYS A 41 -8.09 -2.85 0.05
CA CYS A 41 -8.49 -1.55 0.58
C CYS A 41 -7.72 -0.44 -0.13
N ASP A 42 -8.26 0.78 -0.21
CA ASP A 42 -7.47 1.91 -0.69
C ASP A 42 -6.28 2.19 0.24
N ILE A 43 -5.22 2.80 -0.33
CA ILE A 43 -3.96 2.99 0.37
C ILE A 43 -4.08 3.91 1.59
N GLU A 44 -4.97 4.91 1.59
CA GLU A 44 -5.16 5.78 2.76
C GLU A 44 -5.85 5.01 3.88
N THR A 45 -6.85 4.18 3.58
CA THR A 45 -7.45 3.27 4.56
C THR A 45 -6.41 2.31 5.15
N LEU A 46 -5.53 1.73 4.33
CA LEU A 46 -4.45 0.88 4.82
C LEU A 46 -3.45 1.66 5.70
N ASN A 47 -3.10 2.90 5.32
CA ASN A 47 -2.24 3.77 6.13
C ASN A 47 -2.85 4.02 7.52
N GLN A 48 -4.15 4.29 7.61
CA GLN A 48 -4.84 4.48 8.89
C GLN A 48 -4.90 3.20 9.72
N ARG A 49 -5.20 2.05 9.10
CA ARG A 49 -5.25 0.73 9.79
C ARG A 49 -3.86 0.30 10.28
N ALA A 50 -2.80 0.67 9.59
CA ALA A 50 -1.44 0.38 10.02
C ALA A 50 -1.09 1.10 11.35
N LEU A 51 -1.69 2.26 11.65
CA LEU A 51 -1.47 2.95 12.93
C LEU A 51 -1.91 2.10 14.14
N THR A 52 -2.92 1.25 13.96
CA THR A 52 -3.42 0.34 15.01
C THR A 52 -2.79 -1.05 14.96
N GLY A 53 -1.92 -1.33 13.98
CA GLY A 53 -1.26 -2.63 13.85
C GLY A 53 -2.21 -3.77 13.47
N GLU A 54 -3.31 -3.48 12.79
CA GLU A 54 -4.41 -4.44 12.59
C GLU A 54 -4.04 -5.64 11.71
N LEU A 55 -3.11 -5.46 10.76
CA LEU A 55 -2.74 -6.46 9.74
C LEU A 55 -1.31 -6.96 9.96
N GLU A 56 -1.08 -8.26 9.78
CA GLU A 56 0.26 -8.85 9.89
C GLU A 56 1.20 -8.42 8.74
N LEU A 57 0.64 -8.15 7.57
CA LEU A 57 1.34 -7.61 6.40
C LEU A 57 0.44 -6.57 5.72
N THR A 58 0.97 -5.39 5.39
CA THR A 58 0.17 -4.37 4.71
C THR A 58 1.03 -3.50 3.81
N ALA A 59 0.51 -3.17 2.63
CA ALA A 59 1.01 -2.05 1.84
C ALA A 59 0.78 -0.76 2.63
N VAL A 60 1.75 0.15 2.58
CA VAL A 60 1.70 1.46 3.21
C VAL A 60 2.46 2.47 2.36
N SER A 61 2.02 3.72 2.39
CA SER A 61 2.80 4.82 1.87
C SER A 61 4.09 4.99 2.68
N ILE A 62 5.20 5.30 2.01
CA ILE A 62 6.48 5.50 2.70
C ILE A 62 6.43 6.67 3.70
N HIS A 63 5.57 7.67 3.43
CA HIS A 63 5.26 8.75 4.35
C HIS A 63 4.59 8.21 5.63
N ALA A 64 3.58 7.34 5.51
CA ALA A 64 2.95 6.68 6.65
C ALA A 64 3.95 5.84 7.46
N TYR A 65 4.87 5.12 6.79
CA TYR A 65 5.87 4.27 7.45
C TYR A 65 6.75 5.03 8.47
N ALA A 66 7.02 6.32 8.24
CA ALA A 66 7.78 7.14 9.19
C ALA A 66 7.16 7.19 10.60
N TYR A 67 5.87 6.88 10.73
CA TYR A 67 5.12 6.84 12.00
C TYR A 67 4.89 5.42 12.53
N LEU A 68 5.39 4.39 11.84
CA LEU A 68 5.07 2.98 12.08
C LEU A 68 6.28 2.14 12.50
N THR A 69 7.46 2.75 12.66
CA THR A 69 8.73 2.02 12.90
C THR A 69 8.77 1.26 14.22
N ASP A 70 7.86 1.57 15.16
CA ASP A 70 7.70 0.84 16.42
C ASP A 70 6.86 -0.43 16.29
N LYS A 71 6.08 -0.57 15.21
CA LYS A 71 5.14 -1.69 14.98
C LYS A 71 5.53 -2.56 13.79
N TYR A 72 6.10 -1.96 12.75
CA TYR A 72 6.36 -2.61 11.47
C TYR A 72 7.82 -2.51 11.04
N VAL A 73 8.26 -3.55 10.34
CA VAL A 73 9.52 -3.56 9.58
C VAL A 73 9.21 -3.52 8.09
N LEU A 74 9.97 -2.75 7.31
CA LEU A 74 9.84 -2.73 5.86
C LEU A 74 10.34 -4.04 5.23
N CYS A 75 9.54 -4.60 4.33
CA CYS A 75 9.98 -5.70 3.49
C CYS A 75 11.04 -5.23 2.49
N ARG A 76 11.95 -6.14 2.12
CA ARG A 76 13.00 -5.88 1.12
C ARG A 76 12.48 -5.93 -0.32
N CYS A 77 11.22 -6.30 -0.51
CA CYS A 77 10.55 -6.42 -1.80
C CYS A 77 9.13 -5.86 -1.69
N GLY A 78 8.51 -5.60 -2.84
CA GLY A 78 7.13 -5.14 -2.95
C GLY A 78 6.93 -3.62 -2.85
N ALA A 79 8.00 -2.84 -2.77
CA ALA A 79 7.91 -1.39 -2.84
C ALA A 79 7.66 -0.92 -4.29
N SER A 80 6.74 0.03 -4.46
CA SER A 80 6.60 0.81 -5.69
C SER A 80 7.48 2.05 -5.59
N MET A 81 8.42 2.20 -6.52
CA MET A 81 9.42 3.28 -6.53
C MET A 81 9.43 3.96 -7.89
N GLY A 82 9.25 5.29 -7.89
CA GLY A 82 9.40 6.10 -9.10
C GLY A 82 10.84 6.50 -9.35
N ASP A 83 11.34 6.28 -10.57
CA ASP A 83 12.59 6.87 -11.06
C ASP A 83 12.27 7.77 -12.26
N ARG A 84 12.42 9.09 -12.07
CA ARG A 84 12.03 10.14 -13.04
C ARG A 84 10.53 10.20 -13.36
N TYR A 85 9.68 9.60 -12.52
CA TYR A 85 8.21 9.75 -12.55
C TYR A 85 7.64 9.71 -11.12
N GLY A 86 6.40 10.17 -10.95
CA GLY A 86 5.73 10.18 -9.67
C GLY A 86 4.35 10.85 -9.71
N PRO A 87 3.74 11.09 -8.55
CA PRO A 87 2.47 11.81 -8.44
C PRO A 87 2.54 13.18 -9.12
N MET A 88 1.46 13.55 -9.79
CA MET A 88 1.36 14.78 -10.58
C MET A 88 0.13 15.58 -10.14
N VAL A 89 0.26 16.90 -10.08
CA VAL A 89 -0.88 17.81 -9.94
C VAL A 89 -1.38 18.14 -11.34
N VAL A 90 -2.68 17.96 -11.56
CA VAL A 90 -3.33 18.25 -12.85
C VAL A 90 -4.46 19.25 -12.65
N THR A 91 -4.71 20.07 -13.68
CA THR A 91 -5.79 21.07 -13.70
C THR A 91 -6.68 20.83 -14.91
N ARG A 92 -7.95 21.26 -14.85
CA ARG A 92 -8.89 21.08 -15.97
C ARG A 92 -8.46 21.83 -17.24
N SER A 93 -7.98 23.07 -17.09
CA SER A 93 -7.60 23.91 -18.22
C SER A 93 -6.20 23.59 -18.78
N GLY A 94 -5.37 22.86 -18.03
CA GLY A 94 -3.95 22.68 -18.36
C GLY A 94 -3.10 23.94 -18.14
N GLU A 95 -3.71 25.03 -17.68
CA GLU A 95 -3.00 26.26 -17.35
C GLU A 95 -2.35 26.17 -15.98
N ALA A 96 -1.27 26.94 -15.81
CA ALA A 96 -0.59 27.08 -14.53
C ALA A 96 -1.51 27.77 -13.52
N VAL A 97 -1.67 27.15 -12.35
CA VAL A 97 -2.44 27.69 -11.23
C VAL A 97 -1.50 27.96 -10.07
N ASP A 98 -1.71 29.06 -9.35
CA ASP A 98 -1.01 29.30 -8.09
C ASP A 98 -1.49 28.31 -7.02
N LEU A 99 -0.69 27.28 -6.78
CA LEU A 99 -1.00 26.21 -5.83
C LEU A 99 -1.11 26.70 -4.38
N LYS A 100 -0.57 27.88 -4.05
CA LYS A 100 -0.65 28.43 -2.67
C LYS A 100 -2.07 28.86 -2.29
N THR A 101 -2.88 29.21 -3.27
CA THR A 101 -4.24 29.74 -3.08
C THR A 101 -5.31 28.80 -3.60
N ALA A 102 -4.93 27.78 -4.38
CA ALA A 102 -5.84 26.80 -4.92
C ALA A 102 -6.34 25.82 -3.86
N SER A 103 -7.62 25.46 -3.96
CA SER A 103 -8.15 24.27 -3.29
C SER A 103 -7.68 23.02 -4.04
N ILE A 104 -6.88 22.17 -3.37
CA ILE A 104 -6.30 20.96 -3.96
C ILE A 104 -7.00 19.75 -3.35
N ALA A 105 -7.60 18.91 -4.20
CA ALA A 105 -8.04 17.59 -3.78
C ALA A 105 -6.81 16.69 -3.60
N VAL A 106 -6.71 16.02 -2.46
CA VAL A 106 -5.65 15.07 -2.15
C VAL A 106 -6.24 13.67 -1.95
N PRO A 107 -5.56 12.60 -2.39
CA PRO A 107 -6.09 11.23 -2.31
C PRO A 107 -6.06 10.68 -0.87
N GLY A 108 -5.17 11.18 -0.03
CA GLY A 108 -5.05 10.86 1.38
C GLY A 108 -4.15 11.86 2.08
N ARG A 109 -4.22 11.96 3.42
CA ARG A 109 -3.30 12.83 4.17
C ARG A 109 -1.99 12.11 4.51
N MET A 110 -1.99 10.78 4.44
CA MET A 110 -0.83 9.94 4.70
C MET A 110 -0.25 9.33 3.43
N THR A 111 -0.80 9.66 2.26
CA THR A 111 -0.32 9.18 0.94
C THR A 111 0.81 9.98 0.36
#